data_AF-A0A172T5I7-F1
#
_entry.id   AF-A0A172T5I7-F1
#
_cell.length_a   1.000
_cell.length_b   1.000
_cell.length_c   1.000
_cell.angle_alpha   90.00
_cell.angle_beta   90.00
_cell.angle_gamma   90.00
#
_symmetry.space_group_name_H-M   'P 1'
#
loop_
_entity.id
_entity.type
_entity.pdbx_description
1 polymer ?
#
loop_
_entity_poly.entity_id
_entity_poly.type
_entity_poly.pdbx_seq_one_letter_code
_entity_poly.pdbx_strand_id
1 'polypeptide(L)'
;MRRAYKYLPKKPNWFPPILKFLKSAHIYTGIALLIIGFIHGYFALGTIKLHTGLILWMGILFAFLGFLFKNKFGKKWIVYHRTLGFILIGLFFLHYFFPWLIK
;
A
#
# COMPACT_ATOMS: atom_id res chain seq x y z
N MET A 1 -8.43 9.79 -7.38
CA MET A 1 -8.60 9.90 -8.85
C MET A 1 -9.98 10.37 -9.33
N ARG A 2 -11.08 10.39 -8.54
CA ARG A 2 -12.41 10.84 -9.04
C ARG A 2 -12.50 12.31 -9.56
N ARG A 3 -11.51 13.16 -9.30
CA ARG A 3 -11.55 14.61 -9.60
C ARG A 3 -11.00 15.00 -10.98
N ALA A 4 -10.11 14.21 -11.57
CA ALA A 4 -9.49 14.52 -12.86
C ALA A 4 -10.51 14.50 -14.02
N TYR A 5 -11.59 13.73 -13.86
CA TYR A 5 -12.62 13.53 -14.89
C TYR A 5 -13.64 14.66 -15.00
N LYS A 6 -13.64 15.62 -14.07
CA LYS A 6 -14.56 16.75 -14.11
C LYS A 6 -14.31 17.66 -15.33
N TYR A 7 -13.13 17.55 -15.93
CA TYR A 7 -12.67 18.38 -17.05
C TYR A 7 -12.61 17.64 -18.39
N LEU A 8 -13.06 16.37 -18.47
CA LEU A 8 -13.10 15.64 -19.74
C LEU A 8 -14.45 15.87 -20.44
N PRO A 9 -14.45 16.33 -21.72
CA PRO A 9 -15.67 16.71 -22.44
C PRO A 9 -16.57 15.51 -22.81
N LYS A 10 -16.01 14.30 -22.91
CA LYS A 10 -16.75 13.05 -23.14
C LYS A 10 -16.15 11.95 -22.29
N LYS A 11 -16.98 11.25 -21.53
CA LYS A 11 -16.55 10.11 -20.71
C LYS A 11 -16.27 8.91 -21.63
N PRO A 12 -15.04 8.38 -21.70
CA PRO A 12 -14.79 7.20 -22.51
C PRO A 12 -15.52 5.99 -21.91
N ASN A 13 -16.25 5.22 -22.72
CA ASN A 13 -17.05 4.08 -22.23
C ASN A 13 -16.18 2.94 -21.64
N TRP A 14 -14.92 2.86 -22.05
CA TRP A 14 -13.93 1.90 -21.55
C TRP A 14 -13.33 2.29 -20.19
N PHE A 15 -13.52 3.53 -19.75
CA PHE A 15 -12.85 4.07 -18.57
C PHE A 15 -13.45 3.61 -17.21
N PRO A 16 -14.78 3.58 -17.02
CA PRO A 16 -15.40 3.03 -15.80
C PRO A 16 -15.04 1.58 -15.45
N PRO A 17 -15.03 0.61 -16.40
CA PRO A 17 -14.72 -0.78 -16.07
C PRO A 17 -13.26 -0.95 -15.63
N ILE A 18 -12.31 -0.24 -16.25
CA ILE A 18 -10.89 -0.27 -15.83
C ILE A 18 -10.73 0.25 -14.41
N LEU A 19 -11.38 1.36 -14.03
CA LEU A 19 -11.33 1.84 -12.66
C LEU A 19 -11.91 0.86 -11.65
N LYS A 20 -12.98 0.14 -12.02
CA LYS A 20 -13.58 -0.90 -11.17
C LYS A 20 -12.60 -2.06 -10.97
N PHE A 21 -11.95 -2.50 -12.05
CA PHE A 21 -10.92 -3.53 -12.01
C PHE A 21 -9.73 -3.11 -11.14
N LEU A 22 -9.12 -1.96 -11.40
CA LEU A 22 -7.97 -1.44 -10.65
C LEU A 22 -8.27 -1.29 -9.15
N LYS A 23 -9.47 -0.84 -8.80
CA LYS A 23 -9.90 -0.75 -7.40
C LYS A 23 -9.91 -2.12 -6.73
N SER A 24 -10.43 -3.15 -7.40
CA SER A 24 -10.48 -4.50 -6.86
C SER A 24 -9.09 -5.10 -6.78
N ALA A 25 -8.31 -4.98 -7.85
CA ALA A 25 -6.94 -5.45 -7.95
C ALA A 25 -6.08 -4.85 -6.82
N HIS A 26 -6.16 -3.54 -6.57
CA HIS A 26 -5.40 -2.88 -5.50
C HIS A 26 -5.60 -3.52 -4.12
N ILE A 27 -6.84 -3.89 -3.78
CA ILE A 27 -7.15 -4.54 -2.50
C ILE A 27 -6.51 -5.93 -2.44
N TYR A 28 -6.69 -6.74 -3.50
CA TYR A 28 -6.09 -8.07 -3.57
C TYR A 28 -4.57 -8.04 -3.57
N THR A 29 -3.96 -7.11 -4.31
CA THR A 29 -2.49 -6.92 -4.32
C THR A 29 -1.98 -6.47 -2.97
N GLY A 30 -2.72 -5.65 -2.23
CA GLY A 30 -2.34 -5.24 -0.87
C GLY A 30 -2.34 -6.40 0.12
N ILE A 31 -3.34 -7.28 0.04
CA ILE A 31 -3.39 -8.51 0.85
C ILE A 31 -2.24 -9.46 0.47
N ALA A 32 -2.02 -9.67 -0.83
CA ALA A 32 -0.92 -10.49 -1.31
C ALA A 32 0.44 -9.94 -0.83
N LEU A 33 0.63 -8.62 -0.85
CA LEU A 33 1.85 -7.97 -0.38
C LEU A 33 2.09 -8.18 1.12
N LEU A 34 1.03 -8.20 1.94
CA LEU A 34 1.15 -8.55 3.36
C LEU A 34 1.62 -9.98 3.56
N ILE A 35 0.99 -10.94 2.88
CA ILE A 35 1.30 -12.36 3.05
C ILE A 35 2.72 -12.65 2.53
N ILE A 36 3.01 -12.25 1.29
CA ILE A 36 4.29 -12.52 0.64
C ILE A 36 5.42 -11.76 1.35
N GLY A 37 5.20 -10.51 1.75
CA GLY A 37 6.21 -9.72 2.46
C GLY A 37 6.59 -10.33 3.81
N PHE A 38 5.61 -10.90 4.54
CA PHE A 38 5.88 -11.58 5.80
C PHE A 38 6.69 -12.86 5.59
N ILE A 39 6.26 -13.70 4.63
CA ILE A 39 6.96 -14.95 4.28
C ILE A 39 8.39 -14.65 3.79
N HIS A 40 8.54 -13.63 2.95
CA HIS A 40 9.84 -13.18 2.46
C HIS A 40 10.77 -12.78 3.61
N GLY A 41 10.28 -11.96 4.56
CA GLY A 41 11.06 -11.57 5.74
C GLY A 41 11.46 -12.77 6.61
N TYR A 42 10.53 -13.70 6.83
CA TYR A 42 10.79 -14.91 7.60
C TYR A 42 11.86 -15.79 6.94
N PHE A 43 11.80 -16.00 5.62
CA PHE A 43 12.80 -16.78 4.89
C PHE A 43 14.16 -16.06 4.77
N ALA A 44 14.18 -14.74 4.69
CA ALA A 44 15.43 -13.98 4.61
C ALA A 44 16.19 -13.95 5.94
N LEU A 45 15.49 -13.87 7.08
CA LEU A 45 16.10 -13.67 8.40
C LEU A 45 16.07 -14.92 9.30
N GLY A 46 15.28 -15.94 8.93
CA GLY A 46 15.02 -17.16 9.71
C GLY A 46 14.29 -16.94 11.04
N THR A 47 14.09 -15.69 11.45
CA THR A 47 13.52 -15.25 12.73
C THR A 47 12.88 -13.87 12.55
N ILE A 48 11.92 -13.52 13.41
CA ILE A 48 11.35 -12.16 13.40
C ILE A 48 12.32 -11.24 14.15
N LYS A 49 13.04 -10.40 13.41
CA LYS A 49 14.01 -9.42 13.93
C LYS A 49 13.78 -8.04 13.33
N LEU A 50 14.27 -7.02 14.02
CA LEU A 50 14.13 -5.64 13.58
C LEU A 50 14.97 -5.42 12.31
N HIS A 51 14.32 -5.33 11.16
CA HIS A 51 14.98 -5.15 9.88
C HIS A 51 14.24 -4.08 9.08
N THR A 52 14.91 -3.45 8.13
CA THR A 52 14.25 -2.45 7.25
C THR A 52 13.01 -3.03 6.55
N GLY A 53 13.06 -4.32 6.20
CA GLY A 53 11.94 -5.06 5.62
C GLY A 53 10.77 -5.25 6.59
N LEU A 54 11.05 -5.47 7.88
CA LEU A 54 10.00 -5.56 8.90
C LEU A 54 9.32 -4.20 9.12
N ILE A 55 10.09 -3.10 9.12
CA ILE A 55 9.55 -1.73 9.23
C ILE A 55 8.64 -1.41 8.04
N LEU A 56 9.10 -1.73 6.81
CA LEU A 56 8.30 -1.59 5.60
C LEU A 56 7.01 -2.42 5.69
N TRP A 57 7.13 -3.69 6.07
CA TRP A 57 5.99 -4.60 6.21
C TRP A 57 4.98 -4.09 7.26
N MET A 58 5.46 -3.58 8.39
CA MET A 58 4.62 -2.98 9.41
C MET A 58 3.87 -1.75 8.91
N GLY A 59 4.52 -0.90 8.11
CA GLY A 59 3.85 0.21 7.44
C GLY A 59 2.71 -0.27 6.52
N ILE A 60 2.92 -1.36 5.77
CA ILE A 60 1.90 -1.95 4.89
C ILE A 60 0.73 -2.46 5.74
N LEU A 61 1.03 -3.10 6.88
CA LEU A 61 0.01 -3.56 7.82
C LEU A 61 -0.80 -2.40 8.39
N PHE A 62 -0.17 -1.30 8.80
CA PHE A 62 -0.88 -0.11 9.27
C PHE A 62 -1.75 0.52 8.17
N ALA A 63 -1.28 0.57 6.93
CA ALA A 63 -2.08 1.02 5.80
C ALA A 63 -3.30 0.12 5.56
N PHE A 64 -3.17 -1.20 5.74
CA PHE A 64 -4.28 -2.14 5.64
C PHE A 64 -5.27 -2.01 6.81
N LEU A 65 -4.78 -1.91 8.05
CA LEU A 65 -5.62 -1.68 9.22
C LEU A 65 -6.42 -0.38 9.09
N GLY A 66 -5.76 0.69 8.66
CA GLY A 66 -6.44 1.95 8.36
C GLY A 66 -7.56 1.80 7.32
N PHE A 67 -7.39 0.91 6.33
CA PHE A 67 -8.43 0.60 5.35
C PHE A 67 -9.64 -0.10 5.98
N LEU A 68 -9.42 -1.02 6.93
CA LEU A 68 -10.50 -1.67 7.68
C LEU A 68 -11.29 -0.64 8.51
N PHE A 69 -10.59 0.33 9.12
CA PHE A 69 -11.20 1.37 9.94
C PHE A 69 -11.56 2.66 9.18
N LYS A 70 -11.52 2.65 7.83
CA LYS A 70 -11.75 3.86 7.01
C LYS A 70 -13.06 4.58 7.32
N ASN A 71 -14.10 3.85 7.73
CA ASN A 71 -15.41 4.40 8.06
C ASN A 71 -15.33 5.29 9.32
N LYS A 72 -14.45 4.99 10.28
CA LYS A 72 -14.23 5.78 11.49
C LYS A 72 -13.51 7.10 11.19
N PHE A 73 -12.63 7.11 10.19
CA PHE A 73 -11.86 8.29 9.79
C PHE A 73 -12.53 9.14 8.70
N GLY A 74 -13.61 8.64 8.09
CA GLY A 74 -14.37 9.35 7.07
C GLY A 74 -13.51 9.82 5.90
N LYS A 75 -13.69 11.09 5.48
CA LYS A 75 -12.96 11.66 4.33
C LYS A 75 -11.45 11.82 4.59
N LYS A 76 -11.02 11.93 5.87
CA LYS A 76 -9.60 12.08 6.24
C LYS A 76 -8.78 10.82 5.95
N TRP A 77 -9.43 9.65 5.91
CA TRP A 77 -8.81 8.37 5.55
C TRP A 77 -7.99 8.46 4.26
N ILE A 78 -8.52 9.10 3.21
CA ILE A 78 -7.85 9.20 1.91
C ILE A 78 -6.54 9.98 2.01
N VAL A 79 -6.49 10.99 2.89
CA VAL A 79 -5.27 11.76 3.15
C VAL A 79 -4.25 10.85 3.85
N TYR A 80 -4.63 10.21 4.95
CA TYR A 80 -3.74 9.33 5.71
C TYR A 80 -3.22 8.16 4.88
N HIS A 81 -4.08 7.47 4.13
CA HIS A 81 -3.69 6.38 3.26
C HIS A 81 -2.71 6.83 2.18
N ARG A 82 -2.91 8.03 1.60
CA ARG A 82 -2.00 8.57 0.58
C ARG A 82 -0.66 8.98 1.17
N THR A 83 -0.66 9.63 2.34
CA THR A 83 0.57 9.98 3.05
C THR A 83 1.36 8.73 3.41
N LEU A 84 0.69 7.70 3.96
CA LEU A 84 1.31 6.39 4.19
C LEU A 84 1.84 5.77 2.90
N GLY A 85 1.13 5.91 1.78
CA GLY A 85 1.61 5.46 0.48
C GLY A 85 2.96 6.07 0.09
N PHE A 86 3.15 7.37 0.28
CA PHE A 86 4.44 8.01 0.02
C PHE A 86 5.54 7.55 0.97
N ILE A 87 5.22 7.41 2.26
CA ILE A 87 6.15 6.88 3.26
C ILE A 87 6.58 5.44 2.90
N LEU A 88 5.62 4.61 2.48
CA LEU A 88 5.86 3.23 2.06
C LEU A 88 6.75 3.13 0.83
N ILE A 89 6.57 4.03 -0.14
CA ILE A 89 7.47 4.11 -1.30
C ILE A 89 8.90 4.45 -0.84
N GLY A 90 9.04 5.41 0.08
CA GLY A 90 10.35 5.76 0.66
C GLY A 90 11.00 4.58 1.40
N LEU A 91 10.22 3.89 2.24
CA LEU A 91 10.69 2.69 2.96
C LEU A 91 11.00 1.54 2.02
N PHE A 92 10.28 1.40 0.91
CA PHE A 92 10.57 0.41 -0.11
C PHE A 92 11.96 0.65 -0.72
N PHE A 93 12.26 1.89 -1.14
CA PHE A 93 13.59 2.21 -1.66
C PHE A 93 14.67 2.03 -0.60
N LEU A 94 14.40 2.43 0.65
CA LEU A 94 15.33 2.22 1.76
C LEU A 94 15.66 0.73 1.93
N HIS A 95 14.64 -0.14 1.97
CA HIS A 95 14.80 -1.58 2.10
C HIS A 95 15.47 -2.20 0.87
N TYR A 96 15.15 -1.71 -0.33
CA TYR A 96 15.70 -2.22 -1.58
C TYR A 96 17.20 -1.92 -1.73
N PHE A 97 17.64 -0.70 -1.42
CA PHE A 97 19.04 -0.30 -1.54
C PHE A 97 19.87 -0.63 -0.30
N PHE A 98 19.28 -0.55 0.89
CA PHE A 98 19.96 -0.74 2.17
C PHE A 98 19.18 -1.70 3.09
N PRO A 99 19.00 -2.98 2.69
CA PRO A 99 18.22 -3.93 3.47
C PRO A 99 18.78 -4.08 4.90
N TRP A 100 20.09 -4.20 5.03
CA TRP A 100 20.79 -4.46 6.30
C TRP A 100 21.15 -3.22 7.12
N LEU A 101 20.52 -2.07 6.83
CA LEU A 101 20.79 -0.83 7.58
C LEU A 101 20.48 -0.98 9.08
N ILE A 102 19.52 -1.84 9.41
CA ILE A 102 19.09 -2.16 10.77
C ILE A 102 19.16 -3.69 10.92
N LYS A 103 19.76 -4.15 12.02
CA LYS A 103 20.05 -5.56 12.33
C LYS A 103 18.92 -6.27 13.06
#